data_AF-A0A7S0T3R9-F1
#
_entry.id   AF-A0A7S0T3R9-F1
#
_cell.length_a   1.000
_cell.length_b   1.000
_cell.length_c   1.000
_cell.angle_alpha   90.00
_cell.angle_beta   90.00
_cell.angle_gamma   90.00
#
_symmetry.space_group_name_H-M   'P 1'
#
loop_
_entity.id
_entity.type
_entity.pdbx_description
1 polymer ?
#
loop_
_entity_poly.entity_id
_entity_poly.type
_entity_poly.pdbx_seq_one_letter_code
_entity_poly.pdbx_strand_id
1 'polypeptide(L)'
;MEVAGGGRSAGSSMSSIRVASYQNLVEVGSQSEVVGSFEAIVESLRSGLTVADRVYRLKKYERTFVGSDAARRLIAAGFATSVADAVALGNQLAQRRYFVDVSLEGDDALRFENGYKLYRFTQDDRILKIRDILPAGTEFASVEAKFLETVPMRDRRQGLHVHRCAFMGIEAVSVIIKLGFAQSRADATRVCQGLMDSGCFVTAGSHAGHFSDSVQLYKVFPKAKDFSGISEVSSPFTPRVAVRS
;
A
#
# COMPACT_ATOMS: atom_id res chain seq x y z
N MET A 1 -22.00 58.79 -54.12
CA MET A 1 -22.65 57.79 -54.98
C MET A 1 -22.02 56.44 -54.68
N GLU A 2 -22.88 55.44 -54.52
CA GLU A 2 -22.60 54.00 -54.37
C GLU A 2 -21.66 53.49 -55.49
N VAL A 3 -20.97 52.34 -55.42
CA VAL A 3 -21.45 50.99 -55.12
C VAL A 3 -20.26 50.01 -54.87
N ALA A 4 -20.48 49.12 -53.91
CA ALA A 4 -20.29 47.66 -53.90
C ALA A 4 -19.04 46.94 -54.48
N GLY A 5 -18.52 46.00 -53.68
CA GLY A 5 -18.54 44.57 -54.06
C GLY A 5 -17.24 43.77 -53.92
N GLY A 6 -17.31 42.63 -53.20
CA GLY A 6 -16.41 41.49 -53.43
C GLY A 6 -15.78 40.87 -52.18
N GLY A 7 -16.42 39.87 -51.59
CA GLY A 7 -15.96 39.22 -50.36
C GLY A 7 -15.07 37.98 -50.55
N ARG A 8 -14.70 37.35 -49.43
CA ARG A 8 -14.42 35.91 -49.28
C ARG A 8 -14.35 35.48 -47.81
N SER A 9 -15.19 34.50 -47.50
CA SER A 9 -15.20 33.48 -46.44
C SER A 9 -13.91 33.23 -45.63
N ALA A 10 -14.01 33.08 -44.31
CA ALA A 10 -14.02 31.75 -43.65
C ALA A 10 -13.80 31.84 -42.13
N GLY A 11 -14.58 31.06 -41.37
CA GLY A 11 -14.06 30.32 -40.21
C GLY A 11 -14.39 30.84 -38.82
N SER A 12 -15.23 30.05 -38.13
CA SER A 12 -15.14 29.68 -36.70
C SER A 12 -15.23 30.79 -35.64
N SER A 13 -15.84 30.60 -34.47
CA SER A 13 -16.62 29.54 -33.87
C SER A 13 -17.29 30.20 -32.67
N MET A 14 -18.44 29.67 -32.31
CA MET A 14 -19.38 30.18 -31.35
C MET A 14 -18.85 30.12 -29.91
N SER A 15 -19.13 31.18 -29.17
CA SER A 15 -19.54 31.17 -27.75
C SER A 15 -18.60 30.51 -26.73
N SER A 16 -17.76 31.35 -26.11
CA SER A 16 -17.22 31.10 -24.78
C SER A 16 -18.35 31.11 -23.75
N ILE A 17 -18.88 29.94 -23.42
CA ILE A 17 -19.71 29.76 -22.23
C ILE A 17 -18.79 29.89 -21.01
N ARG A 18 -18.92 31.02 -20.32
CA ARG A 18 -18.44 31.19 -18.95
C ARG A 18 -19.35 30.36 -18.04
N VAL A 19 -18.79 29.35 -17.39
CA VAL A 19 -19.33 28.82 -16.13
C VAL A 19 -18.28 29.05 -15.06
N ALA A 20 -18.62 29.97 -14.17
CA ALA A 20 -18.06 30.17 -12.84
C ALA A 20 -18.02 28.83 -12.07
N SER A 21 -17.15 28.52 -11.11
CA SER A 21 -16.28 29.34 -10.26
C SER A 21 -15.48 28.34 -9.42
N TYR A 22 -14.15 28.42 -9.44
CA TYR A 22 -13.29 27.88 -8.38
C TYR A 22 -12.53 29.07 -7.77
N GLN A 23 -13.23 29.79 -6.92
CA GLN A 23 -12.73 30.78 -5.97
C GLN A 23 -13.27 30.27 -4.63
N ASN A 24 -12.50 30.01 -3.57
CA ASN A 24 -11.36 30.70 -2.95
C ASN A 24 -11.00 29.82 -1.71
N LEU A 25 -9.89 29.84 -0.99
CA LEU A 25 -8.62 30.58 -0.93
C LEU A 25 -7.82 29.85 0.19
N VAL A 26 -6.55 29.53 -0.01
CA VAL A 26 -5.55 29.62 1.07
C VAL A 26 -4.31 30.25 0.46
N GLU A 27 -3.95 31.40 1.02
CA GLU A 27 -2.89 32.28 0.54
C GLU A 27 -1.49 31.74 0.84
N VAL A 28 -0.62 32.00 -0.13
CA VAL A 28 0.84 32.11 -0.17
C VAL A 28 1.58 32.03 1.18
N GLY A 29 2.48 31.03 1.29
CA GLY A 29 3.54 30.95 2.29
C GLY A 29 4.67 30.03 1.81
N SER A 30 5.90 30.48 1.93
CA SER A 30 7.12 29.94 1.33
C SER A 30 7.66 28.63 1.95
N GLN A 31 8.41 27.91 1.10
CA GLN A 31 9.33 26.78 1.33
C GLN A 31 8.77 25.38 1.01
N SER A 32 9.65 24.60 0.36
CA SER A 32 9.41 23.36 -0.36
C SER A 32 8.81 22.26 0.50
N GLU A 33 7.55 21.88 0.26
CA GLU A 33 6.94 20.74 0.93
C GLU A 33 6.54 19.65 -0.07
N VAL A 34 7.37 18.61 -0.17
CA VAL A 34 6.87 17.29 -0.54
C VAL A 34 6.23 16.72 0.73
N VAL A 35 4.99 17.09 1.04
CA VAL A 35 4.18 16.38 2.04
C VAL A 35 3.77 15.03 1.44
N GLY A 36 4.68 14.07 1.47
CA GLY A 36 4.34 12.68 1.22
C GLY A 36 3.45 12.17 2.35
N SER A 37 2.43 11.38 2.04
CA SER A 37 1.66 10.68 3.07
C SER A 37 2.59 9.75 3.88
N PHE A 38 2.22 9.41 5.12
CA PHE A 38 3.06 8.53 5.96
C PHE A 38 3.34 7.18 5.28
N GLU A 39 2.39 6.68 4.49
CA GLU A 39 2.52 5.48 3.68
C GLU A 39 3.64 5.63 2.63
N ALA A 40 3.72 6.78 1.95
CA ALA A 40 4.77 7.05 0.97
C ALA A 40 6.17 7.13 1.62
N ILE A 41 6.25 7.70 2.84
CA ILE A 41 7.49 7.72 3.62
C ILE A 41 7.92 6.29 3.96
N VAL A 42 6.98 5.46 4.42
CA VAL A 42 7.25 4.07 4.82
C VAL A 42 7.64 3.22 3.62
N GLU A 43 7.02 3.42 2.45
CA GLU A 43 7.42 2.75 1.21
C GLU A 43 8.84 3.15 0.79
N SER A 44 9.19 4.43 0.92
CA SER A 44 10.58 4.87 0.71
C SER A 44 11.53 4.23 1.72
N LEU A 45 11.17 4.13 3.00
CA LEU A 45 11.99 3.43 3.98
C LEU A 45 12.17 1.95 3.63
N ARG A 46 11.09 1.25 3.28
CA ARG A 46 11.13 -0.17 2.90
C ARG A 46 12.02 -0.44 1.69
N SER A 47 11.89 0.39 0.66
CA SER A 47 12.59 0.20 -0.62
C SER A 47 14.10 0.45 -0.56
N GLY A 48 14.63 1.10 0.47
CA GLY A 48 16.09 1.07 0.61
C GLY A 48 16.64 1.28 2.00
N LEU A 49 15.99 0.65 2.98
CA LEU A 49 16.68 0.12 4.15
C LEU A 49 17.10 -1.33 3.89
N THR A 50 18.22 -1.73 4.49
CA THR A 50 18.62 -3.14 4.49
C THR A 50 17.81 -3.89 5.55
N VAL A 51 16.77 -4.60 5.11
CA VAL A 51 15.97 -5.48 5.94
C VAL A 51 16.60 -6.87 5.98
N ALA A 52 17.02 -7.33 7.17
CA ALA A 52 17.76 -8.58 7.33
C ALA A 52 17.55 -9.21 8.72
N ASP A 53 17.84 -10.50 8.82
CA ASP A 53 17.94 -11.20 10.10
C ASP A 53 19.20 -10.74 10.84
N ARG A 54 19.07 -10.42 12.13
CA ARG A 54 20.18 -9.95 12.97
C ARG A 54 20.18 -10.66 14.31
N VAL A 55 21.37 -10.87 14.87
CA VAL A 55 21.54 -11.37 16.24
C VAL A 55 21.96 -10.21 17.12
N TYR A 56 21.24 -9.99 18.21
CA TYR A 56 21.58 -8.98 19.21
C TYR A 56 21.37 -9.56 20.61
N ARG A 57 22.38 -9.42 21.48
CA ARG A 57 22.38 -9.99 22.84
C ARG A 57 21.94 -11.47 22.87
N LEU A 58 22.53 -12.28 21.99
CA LEU A 58 22.26 -13.72 21.85
C LEU A 58 20.83 -14.09 21.40
N LYS A 59 19.98 -13.11 21.04
CA LYS A 59 18.65 -13.33 20.48
C LYS A 59 18.65 -13.04 18.98
N LYS A 60 18.07 -13.94 18.19
CA LYS A 60 17.85 -13.74 16.75
C LYS A 60 16.57 -12.92 16.54
N TYR A 61 16.66 -11.91 15.69
CA TYR A 61 15.55 -11.06 15.26
C TYR A 61 15.44 -11.11 13.75
N GLU A 62 14.32 -11.64 13.25
CA GLU A 62 14.08 -11.76 11.81
C GLU A 62 13.61 -10.44 11.20
N ARG A 63 13.99 -10.20 9.94
CA ARG A 63 13.48 -9.10 9.08
C ARG A 63 13.50 -7.72 9.75
N THR A 64 14.64 -7.36 10.32
CA THR A 64 14.82 -6.09 11.04
C THR A 64 15.52 -5.03 10.19
N PHE A 65 15.47 -3.78 10.62
CA PHE A 65 16.34 -2.68 10.17
C PHE A 65 16.91 -1.93 11.39
N VAL A 66 17.98 -1.16 11.20
CA VAL A 66 18.65 -0.42 12.28
C VAL A 66 18.11 1.01 12.35
N GLY A 67 17.86 1.52 13.56
CA GLY A 67 17.31 2.87 13.77
C GLY A 67 18.16 3.98 13.14
N SER A 68 19.48 3.89 13.26
CA SER A 68 20.39 4.87 12.65
C SER A 68 20.37 4.86 11.12
N ASP A 69 20.13 3.71 10.51
CA ASP A 69 19.99 3.62 9.05
C ASP A 69 18.66 4.24 8.61
N ALA A 70 17.59 4.03 9.37
CA ALA A 70 16.29 4.67 9.13
C ALA A 70 16.36 6.19 9.24
N ALA A 71 17.00 6.74 10.29
CA ALA A 71 17.18 8.18 10.44
C ALA A 71 17.98 8.78 9.27
N ARG A 72 19.09 8.13 8.88
CA ARG A 72 19.89 8.55 7.72
C ARG A 72 19.08 8.51 6.43
N ARG A 73 18.24 7.50 6.25
CA ARG A 73 17.37 7.37 5.07
C ARG A 73 16.30 8.45 5.02
N LEU A 74 15.66 8.79 6.14
CA LEU A 74 14.68 9.88 6.21
C LEU A 74 15.29 11.21 5.74
N ILE A 75 16.53 11.49 6.18
CA ILE A 75 17.27 12.69 5.76
C ILE A 75 17.65 12.62 4.28
N ALA A 76 18.24 11.50 3.85
CA ALA A 76 18.69 11.33 2.47
C ALA A 76 17.54 11.37 1.45
N ALA A 77 16.33 10.94 1.83
CA ALA A 77 15.14 11.00 1.00
C ALA A 77 14.42 12.37 1.07
N GLY A 78 14.92 13.32 1.85
CA GLY A 78 14.35 14.67 1.98
C GLY A 78 13.13 14.77 2.89
N PHE A 79 12.80 13.74 3.68
CA PHE A 79 11.69 13.78 4.64
C PHE A 79 12.05 14.43 5.97
N ALA A 80 13.34 14.61 6.25
CA ALA A 80 13.85 15.28 7.43
C ALA A 80 15.08 16.12 7.06
N THR A 81 15.26 17.27 7.71
CA THR A 81 16.41 18.16 7.46
C THR A 81 17.53 17.98 8.49
N SER A 82 17.23 17.35 9.63
CA SER A 82 18.17 17.05 10.68
C SER A 82 17.93 15.69 11.33
N VAL A 83 18.86 15.23 12.17
CA VAL A 83 18.69 14.03 12.98
C VAL A 83 17.53 14.18 13.97
N ALA A 84 17.36 15.36 14.56
CA ALA A 84 16.26 15.61 15.49
C ALA A 84 14.89 15.48 14.78
N ASP A 85 14.79 16.04 13.57
CA ASP A 85 13.57 15.94 12.75
C ASP A 85 13.30 14.51 12.30
N ALA A 86 14.35 13.76 11.93
CA ALA A 86 14.23 12.35 11.57
C ALA A 86 13.75 11.51 12.75
N VAL A 87 14.21 11.81 13.98
CA VAL A 87 13.74 11.15 15.19
C VAL A 87 12.29 11.52 15.49
N ALA A 88 11.91 12.79 15.36
CA ALA A 88 10.53 13.23 15.55
C ALA A 88 9.58 12.55 14.55
N LEU A 89 9.92 12.54 13.28
CA LEU A 89 9.16 11.85 12.22
C LEU A 89 9.11 10.34 12.44
N GLY A 90 10.23 9.72 12.82
CA GLY A 90 10.28 8.30 13.14
C GLY A 90 9.37 7.94 14.32
N ASN A 91 9.28 8.79 15.35
CA ASN A 91 8.35 8.59 16.46
C ASN A 91 6.88 8.72 16.00
N GLN A 92 6.58 9.67 15.10
CA GLN A 92 5.25 9.76 14.50
C GLN A 92 4.85 8.51 13.72
N LEU A 93 5.80 7.89 13.00
CA LEU A 93 5.60 6.63 12.28
C LEU A 93 5.41 5.44 13.23
N ALA A 94 6.22 5.36 14.29
CA ALA A 94 6.14 4.31 15.30
C ALA A 94 4.81 4.36 16.08
N GLN A 95 4.37 5.55 16.51
CA GLN A 95 3.07 5.76 17.16
C GLN A 95 1.89 5.34 16.27
N ARG A 96 2.02 5.51 14.95
CA ARG A 96 1.06 5.02 13.94
C ARG A 96 1.23 3.54 13.61
N ARG A 97 2.13 2.84 14.32
CA ARG A 97 2.41 1.40 14.18
C ARG A 97 2.86 1.01 12.78
N TYR A 98 3.65 1.84 12.10
CA TYR A 98 4.29 1.45 10.84
C TYR A 98 5.48 0.51 11.05
N PHE A 99 6.19 0.67 12.16
CA PHE A 99 7.22 -0.24 12.64
C PHE A 99 7.25 -0.21 14.17
N VAL A 100 7.90 -1.21 14.76
CA VAL A 100 8.04 -1.38 16.21
C VAL A 100 9.48 -1.73 16.58
N ASP A 101 9.91 -1.35 17.77
CA ASP A 101 11.14 -1.86 18.39
C ASP A 101 10.96 -3.35 18.72
N VAL A 102 11.84 -4.22 18.21
CA VAL A 102 11.71 -5.68 18.39
C VAL A 102 12.16 -6.18 19.77
N SER A 103 12.80 -5.32 20.55
CA SER A 103 13.32 -5.64 21.89
C SER A 103 12.36 -5.26 23.02
N LEU A 104 11.28 -4.53 22.71
CA LEU A 104 10.29 -4.04 23.65
C LEU A 104 8.90 -4.60 23.31
N GLU A 105 7.97 -4.46 24.25
CA GLU A 105 6.58 -4.88 24.09
C GLU A 105 5.62 -3.70 24.36
N GLY A 106 4.34 -3.89 24.01
CA GLY A 106 3.29 -2.91 24.29
C GLY A 106 3.51 -1.55 23.62
N ASP A 107 3.27 -0.48 24.37
CA ASP A 107 3.40 0.89 23.88
C ASP A 107 4.84 1.40 23.95
N ASP A 108 5.70 0.77 24.76
CA ASP A 108 7.13 1.10 24.80
C ASP A 108 7.84 0.76 23.48
N ALA A 109 7.29 -0.20 22.72
CA ALA A 109 7.77 -0.55 21.38
C ALA A 109 7.46 0.51 20.31
N LEU A 110 6.71 1.59 20.64
CA LEU A 110 6.31 2.66 19.72
C LEU A 110 7.18 3.92 19.82
N ARG A 111 8.38 3.77 20.36
CA ARG A 111 9.40 4.81 20.37
C ARG A 111 10.43 4.55 19.29
N PHE A 112 10.92 5.62 18.70
CA PHE A 112 11.98 5.58 17.71
C PHE A 112 13.19 6.39 18.19
N GLU A 113 14.37 5.80 18.00
CA GLU A 113 15.66 6.36 18.36
C GLU A 113 16.67 6.16 17.22
N ASN A 114 17.45 7.21 16.95
CA ASN A 114 18.63 7.12 16.10
C ASN A 114 19.75 6.39 16.86
N GLY A 115 19.94 5.10 16.57
CA GLY A 115 20.98 4.29 17.20
C GLY A 115 20.96 2.84 16.73
N TYR A 116 21.60 1.96 17.50
CA TYR A 116 21.78 0.54 17.18
C TYR A 116 20.55 -0.34 17.46
N LYS A 117 19.44 0.26 17.91
CA LYS A 117 18.18 -0.48 18.13
C LYS A 117 17.69 -1.08 16.82
N LEU A 118 17.09 -2.27 16.96
CA LEU A 118 16.51 -3.00 15.85
C LEU A 118 15.01 -2.74 15.81
N TYR A 119 14.50 -2.49 14.61
CA TYR A 119 13.10 -2.26 14.35
C TYR A 119 12.59 -3.22 13.30
N ARG A 120 11.29 -3.47 13.29
CA ARG A 120 10.62 -4.28 12.27
C ARG A 120 9.37 -3.57 11.81
N PHE A 121 9.14 -3.54 10.51
CA PHE A 121 7.88 -3.02 9.99
C PHE A 121 6.72 -3.91 10.45
N THR A 122 5.61 -3.30 10.85
CA THR A 122 4.52 -4.03 11.50
C THR A 122 3.88 -5.08 10.59
N GLN A 123 3.86 -4.87 9.27
CA GLN A 123 3.42 -5.91 8.33
C GLN A 123 4.32 -7.16 8.40
N ASP A 124 5.64 -6.99 8.48
CA ASP A 124 6.57 -8.13 8.63
C ASP A 124 6.38 -8.81 9.99
N ASP A 125 6.12 -8.03 11.03
CA ASP A 125 5.84 -8.56 12.36
C ASP A 125 4.56 -9.41 12.41
N ARG A 126 3.49 -8.95 11.73
CA ARG A 126 2.24 -9.70 11.60
C ARG A 126 2.45 -11.01 10.84
N ILE A 127 3.24 -11.00 9.76
CA ILE A 127 3.57 -12.22 9.02
C ILE A 127 4.29 -13.24 9.92
N LEU A 128 5.26 -12.79 10.72
CA LEU A 128 5.99 -13.69 11.62
C LEU A 128 5.08 -14.26 12.72
N LYS A 129 4.18 -13.44 13.27
CA LYS A 129 3.20 -13.85 14.30
C LYS A 129 2.13 -14.83 13.80
N ILE A 130 1.98 -15.00 12.49
CA ILE A 130 1.06 -16.01 11.94
C ILE A 130 1.63 -17.42 12.08
N ARG A 131 2.96 -17.58 12.21
CA ARG A 131 3.57 -18.90 12.45
C ARG A 131 3.03 -19.58 13.72
N ASP A 132 2.67 -18.79 14.73
CA ASP A 132 2.07 -19.28 15.98
C ASP A 132 0.60 -19.74 15.82
N ILE A 133 -0.04 -19.36 14.71
CA ILE A 133 -1.43 -19.70 14.37
C ILE A 133 -1.48 -20.94 13.46
N LEU A 134 -0.51 -21.06 12.57
CA LEU A 134 -0.47 -22.13 11.57
C LEU A 134 -0.16 -23.49 12.21
N PRO A 135 -0.62 -24.60 11.61
CA PRO A 135 -0.22 -25.94 12.03
C PRO A 135 1.30 -26.10 11.99
N ALA A 136 1.86 -26.86 12.93
CA ALA A 136 3.30 -27.08 13.04
C ALA A 136 3.90 -27.58 11.71
N GLY A 137 5.03 -27.01 11.30
CA GLY A 137 5.71 -27.34 10.04
C GLY A 137 5.08 -26.73 8.78
N THR A 138 4.04 -25.89 8.93
CA THR A 138 3.45 -25.18 7.79
C THR A 138 4.27 -23.95 7.42
N GLU A 139 4.86 -23.97 6.23
CA GLU A 139 5.51 -22.79 5.66
C GLU A 139 4.49 -21.80 5.11
N PHE A 140 4.71 -20.51 5.36
CA PHE A 140 3.81 -19.44 4.89
C PHE A 140 3.64 -19.43 3.36
N ALA A 141 4.70 -19.75 2.61
CA ALA A 141 4.64 -19.88 1.15
C ALA A 141 3.66 -21.00 0.70
N SER A 142 3.55 -22.08 1.45
CA SER A 142 2.58 -23.16 1.17
C SER A 142 1.14 -22.70 1.44
N VAL A 143 0.94 -21.83 2.44
CA VAL A 143 -0.36 -21.20 2.69
C VAL A 143 -0.76 -20.32 1.52
N GLU A 144 0.15 -19.45 1.05
CA GLU A 144 -0.09 -18.59 -0.12
C GLU A 144 -0.47 -19.41 -1.35
N ALA A 145 0.31 -20.44 -1.69
CA ALA A 145 0.07 -21.27 -2.87
C ALA A 145 -1.30 -21.96 -2.82
N LYS A 146 -1.59 -22.69 -1.74
CA LYS A 146 -2.87 -23.40 -1.60
C LYS A 146 -4.07 -22.45 -1.52
N PHE A 147 -3.90 -21.28 -0.91
CA PHE A 147 -4.95 -20.26 -0.88
C PHE A 147 -5.29 -19.79 -2.30
N LEU A 148 -4.27 -19.43 -3.10
CA LEU A 148 -4.46 -18.96 -4.47
C LEU A 148 -5.06 -20.02 -5.39
N GLU A 149 -4.71 -21.29 -5.20
CA GLU A 149 -5.30 -22.43 -5.94
C GLU A 149 -6.78 -22.66 -5.60
N THR A 150 -7.20 -22.33 -4.37
CA THR A 150 -8.50 -22.75 -3.84
C THR A 150 -9.53 -21.62 -3.76
N VAL A 151 -9.09 -20.36 -3.61
CA VAL A 151 -9.99 -19.23 -3.39
C VAL A 151 -10.92 -19.03 -4.59
N PRO A 152 -12.25 -18.87 -4.40
CA PRO A 152 -13.21 -18.81 -5.50
C PRO A 152 -13.14 -17.45 -6.22
N MET A 153 -12.20 -17.35 -7.16
CA MET A 153 -12.04 -16.20 -8.03
C MET A 153 -13.22 -16.12 -9.01
N ARG A 154 -13.97 -15.02 -8.94
CA ARG A 154 -15.14 -14.77 -9.79
C ARG A 154 -15.24 -13.29 -10.14
N ASP A 155 -15.80 -13.02 -11.31
CA ASP A 155 -16.21 -11.67 -11.67
C ASP A 155 -17.38 -11.25 -10.76
N ARG A 156 -17.21 -10.15 -10.03
CA ARG A 156 -18.23 -9.63 -9.09
C ARG A 156 -18.53 -8.17 -9.38
N ARG A 157 -19.80 -7.79 -9.32
CA ARG A 157 -20.26 -6.42 -9.53
C ARG A 157 -20.44 -5.72 -8.19
N GLN A 158 -19.83 -4.56 -8.03
CA GLN A 158 -20.03 -3.65 -6.90
C GLN A 158 -20.50 -2.31 -7.45
N GLY A 159 -21.79 -2.00 -7.28
CA GLY A 159 -22.42 -0.83 -7.90
C GLY A 159 -22.33 -0.89 -9.44
N LEU A 160 -21.67 0.11 -10.03
CA LEU A 160 -21.44 0.21 -11.48
C LEU A 160 -20.11 -0.42 -11.93
N HIS A 161 -19.27 -0.88 -11.00
CA HIS A 161 -17.96 -1.45 -11.31
C HIS A 161 -17.98 -2.98 -11.28
N VAL A 162 -17.34 -3.60 -12.27
CA VAL A 162 -17.11 -5.05 -12.31
C VAL A 162 -15.67 -5.34 -11.91
N HIS A 163 -15.50 -6.12 -10.86
CA HIS A 163 -14.24 -6.59 -10.32
C HIS A 163 -13.98 -8.00 -10.86
N ARG A 164 -13.13 -8.09 -11.89
CA ARG A 164 -12.70 -9.38 -12.44
C ARG A 164 -11.80 -10.14 -11.47
N CYS A 165 -11.90 -11.46 -11.48
CA CYS A 165 -11.07 -12.36 -10.65
C CYS A 165 -11.00 -11.94 -9.16
N ALA A 166 -12.13 -11.55 -8.59
CA ALA A 166 -12.22 -11.12 -7.20
C ALA A 166 -12.57 -12.30 -6.28
N PHE A 167 -12.52 -12.11 -4.98
CA PHE A 167 -13.12 -12.99 -3.95
C PHE A 167 -13.63 -12.14 -2.78
N MET A 168 -14.51 -12.69 -1.94
CA MET A 168 -14.99 -12.03 -0.73
C MET A 168 -14.16 -12.43 0.49
N GLY A 169 -14.01 -11.54 1.46
CA GLY A 169 -13.33 -11.84 2.73
C GLY A 169 -13.88 -13.08 3.44
N ILE A 170 -15.21 -13.24 3.47
CA ILE A 170 -15.89 -14.40 4.03
C ILE A 170 -15.53 -15.72 3.33
N GLU A 171 -15.30 -15.70 2.02
CA GLU A 171 -14.87 -16.86 1.25
C GLU A 171 -13.43 -17.21 1.57
N ALA A 172 -12.55 -16.20 1.66
CA ALA A 172 -11.16 -16.40 2.03
C ALA A 172 -11.01 -17.03 3.42
N VAL A 173 -11.74 -16.52 4.42
CA VAL A 173 -11.78 -17.12 5.76
C VAL A 173 -12.25 -18.57 5.73
N SER A 174 -13.31 -18.85 4.96
CA SER A 174 -13.84 -20.21 4.81
C SER A 174 -12.81 -21.15 4.17
N VAL A 175 -12.04 -20.67 3.19
CA VAL A 175 -10.96 -21.44 2.53
C VAL A 175 -9.81 -21.73 3.49
N ILE A 176 -9.36 -20.74 4.27
CA ILE A 176 -8.27 -20.93 5.24
C ILE A 176 -8.64 -21.99 6.28
N ILE A 177 -9.87 -21.97 6.79
CA ILE A 177 -10.38 -22.99 7.72
C ILE A 177 -10.49 -24.36 7.03
N LYS A 178 -11.07 -24.40 5.82
CA LYS A 178 -11.23 -25.64 5.04
C LYS A 178 -9.90 -26.32 4.73
N LEU A 179 -8.85 -25.55 4.48
CA LEU A 179 -7.49 -26.04 4.25
C LEU A 179 -6.77 -26.47 5.54
N GLY A 180 -7.38 -26.26 6.71
CA GLY A 180 -6.81 -26.61 8.01
C GLY A 180 -5.75 -25.65 8.53
N PHE A 181 -5.62 -24.45 7.95
CA PHE A 181 -4.61 -23.46 8.33
C PHE A 181 -5.02 -22.61 9.55
N ALA A 182 -6.29 -22.65 9.94
CA ALA A 182 -6.79 -21.98 11.14
C ALA A 182 -7.92 -22.78 11.77
N GLN A 183 -8.02 -22.73 13.10
CA GLN A 183 -9.05 -23.43 13.88
C GLN A 183 -10.29 -22.56 14.14
N SER A 184 -10.18 -21.24 13.92
CA SER A 184 -11.24 -20.28 14.17
C SER A 184 -11.32 -19.23 13.05
N ARG A 185 -12.46 -18.55 12.94
CA ARG A 185 -12.63 -17.42 12.01
C ARG A 185 -11.72 -16.24 12.37
N ALA A 186 -11.49 -16.02 13.66
CA ALA A 186 -10.58 -14.97 14.15
C ALA A 186 -9.14 -15.25 13.69
N ASP A 187 -8.67 -16.49 13.85
CA ASP A 187 -7.35 -16.90 13.40
C ASP A 187 -7.23 -16.85 11.88
N ALA A 188 -8.25 -17.33 11.16
CA ALA A 188 -8.30 -17.25 9.71
C ALA A 188 -8.24 -15.81 9.20
N THR A 189 -8.88 -14.87 9.91
CA THR A 189 -8.82 -13.44 9.59
C THR A 189 -7.39 -12.90 9.76
N ARG A 190 -6.68 -13.32 10.81
CA ARG A 190 -5.27 -12.95 11.02
C ARG A 190 -4.36 -13.54 9.94
N VAL A 191 -4.58 -14.80 9.54
CA VAL A 191 -3.86 -15.44 8.43
C VAL A 191 -4.09 -14.66 7.13
N CYS A 192 -5.35 -14.34 6.81
CA CYS A 192 -5.69 -13.56 5.63
C CYS A 192 -5.11 -12.14 5.67
N GLN A 193 -5.05 -11.48 6.83
CA GLN A 193 -4.37 -10.20 6.98
C GLN A 193 -2.87 -10.34 6.63
N GLY A 194 -2.21 -11.41 7.05
CA GLY A 194 -0.82 -11.66 6.65
C GLY A 194 -0.63 -11.93 5.17
N LEU A 195 -1.55 -12.67 4.54
CA LEU A 195 -1.55 -12.86 3.09
C LEU A 195 -1.71 -11.52 2.36
N MET A 196 -2.58 -10.64 2.86
CA MET A 196 -2.72 -9.29 2.33
C MET A 196 -1.42 -8.47 2.53
N ASP A 197 -0.81 -8.55 3.71
CA ASP A 197 0.43 -7.86 4.06
C ASP A 197 1.64 -8.35 3.26
N SER A 198 1.64 -9.62 2.82
CA SER A 198 2.67 -10.16 1.92
C SER A 198 2.47 -9.74 0.46
N GLY A 199 1.37 -9.05 0.16
CA GLY A 199 0.99 -8.65 -1.19
C GLY A 199 0.32 -9.77 -2.00
N CYS A 200 -0.13 -10.87 -1.37
CA CYS A 200 -0.84 -11.94 -2.05
C CYS A 200 -2.14 -11.45 -2.71
N PHE A 201 -2.80 -10.45 -2.12
CA PHE A 201 -3.99 -9.80 -2.66
C PHE A 201 -4.19 -8.42 -2.03
N VAL A 202 -5.11 -7.62 -2.59
CA VAL A 202 -5.50 -6.30 -2.07
C VAL A 202 -7.01 -6.11 -2.05
N THR A 203 -7.49 -5.07 -1.37
CA THR A 203 -8.89 -4.64 -1.45
C THR A 203 -9.24 -4.23 -2.88
N ALA A 204 -10.42 -4.61 -3.36
CA ALA A 204 -10.86 -4.34 -4.72
C ALA A 204 -11.32 -2.88 -4.96
N GLY A 205 -11.23 -1.98 -3.97
CA GLY A 205 -11.67 -0.57 -4.02
C GLY A 205 -10.80 0.35 -3.13
N SER A 206 -11.22 1.60 -2.95
CA SER A 206 -10.37 2.70 -2.42
C SER A 206 -10.04 2.65 -0.92
N HIS A 207 -10.69 1.78 -0.13
CA HIS A 207 -10.40 1.63 1.29
C HIS A 207 -9.30 0.58 1.50
N ALA A 208 -8.05 1.02 1.37
CA ALA A 208 -6.88 0.22 1.73
C ALA A 208 -6.74 0.14 3.26
N GLY A 209 -6.23 -0.98 3.76
CA GLY A 209 -5.66 -1.03 5.11
C GLY A 209 -5.78 -2.40 5.78
N HIS A 210 -6.97 -3.01 5.75
CA HIS A 210 -7.24 -4.20 6.55
C HIS A 210 -8.10 -5.25 5.84
N PHE A 211 -7.78 -6.50 6.13
CA PHE A 211 -8.60 -7.65 5.79
C PHE A 211 -9.79 -7.74 6.76
N SER A 212 -10.98 -8.04 6.24
CA SER A 212 -12.18 -8.23 7.02
C SER A 212 -12.90 -9.52 6.60
N ASP A 213 -13.41 -10.25 7.59
CA ASP A 213 -14.29 -11.39 7.38
C ASP A 213 -15.70 -10.93 7.00
N SER A 214 -15.86 -10.47 5.76
CA SER A 214 -17.09 -9.83 5.29
C SER A 214 -17.33 -10.05 3.79
N VAL A 215 -18.38 -9.42 3.26
CA VAL A 215 -18.66 -9.37 1.82
C VAL A 215 -17.74 -8.40 1.04
N GLN A 216 -16.77 -7.77 1.72
CA GLN A 216 -15.75 -6.94 1.08
C GLN A 216 -14.99 -7.72 0.01
N LEU A 217 -14.82 -7.09 -1.16
CA LEU A 217 -14.15 -7.68 -2.30
C LEU A 217 -12.64 -7.46 -2.23
N TYR A 218 -11.89 -8.49 -2.58
CA TYR A 218 -10.44 -8.52 -2.72
C TYR A 218 -10.05 -9.03 -4.10
N LYS A 219 -8.87 -8.63 -4.57
CA LYS A 219 -8.30 -9.04 -5.86
C LYS A 219 -6.87 -9.50 -5.66
N VAL A 220 -6.52 -10.62 -6.29
CA VAL A 220 -5.14 -11.08 -6.40
C VAL A 220 -4.44 -10.27 -7.49
N PHE A 221 -3.21 -9.82 -7.23
CA PHE A 221 -2.32 -9.39 -8.30
C PHE A 221 -1.48 -10.58 -8.73
N PRO A 222 -1.29 -10.82 -10.03
CA PRO A 222 -0.25 -11.74 -10.46
C PRO A 222 1.10 -11.24 -9.90
N LYS A 223 1.79 -12.05 -9.08
CA LYS A 223 3.18 -11.76 -8.71
C LYS A 223 3.95 -11.61 -10.02
N ALA A 224 4.72 -10.53 -10.16
CA ALA A 224 5.40 -10.12 -11.41
C ALA A 224 6.54 -11.07 -11.85
N LYS A 225 6.30 -12.39 -11.90
CA LYS A 225 7.27 -13.39 -12.37
C LYS A 225 6.94 -14.00 -13.73
N ASP A 226 5.81 -13.68 -14.36
CA ASP A 226 5.41 -14.25 -15.67
C ASP A 226 5.13 -13.17 -16.76
N PHE A 227 5.93 -12.10 -16.81
CA PHE A 227 5.80 -11.06 -17.86
C PHE A 227 6.97 -11.05 -18.86
N SER A 228 7.62 -12.20 -19.12
CA SER A 228 8.58 -12.31 -20.23
C SER A 228 7.93 -12.49 -21.61
N GLY A 229 6.61 -12.29 -21.75
CA GLY A 229 5.90 -12.61 -22.99
C GLY A 229 4.74 -11.69 -23.40
N ILE A 230 4.49 -10.58 -22.69
CA ILE A 230 3.42 -9.65 -23.09
C ILE A 230 3.99 -8.24 -23.15
N SER A 231 4.39 -7.84 -24.35
CA SER A 231 4.60 -6.44 -24.73
C SER A 231 3.30 -5.66 -24.50
N GLU A 232 3.40 -4.59 -23.71
CA GLU A 232 2.43 -3.51 -23.57
C GLU A 232 0.97 -3.92 -23.30
N VAL A 233 0.63 -4.10 -22.02
CA VAL A 233 -0.71 -3.72 -21.55
C VAL A 233 -0.56 -2.43 -20.77
N SER A 234 -1.04 -1.35 -21.39
CA SER A 234 -1.09 -0.02 -20.79
C SER A 234 -1.77 -0.07 -19.43
N SER A 235 -1.13 0.59 -18.46
CA SER A 235 -1.71 0.92 -17.17
C SER A 235 -3.09 1.58 -17.36
N PRO A 236 -4.14 1.20 -16.61
CA PRO A 236 -5.44 1.86 -16.68
C PRO A 236 -5.45 3.26 -16.03
N PHE A 237 -4.32 3.77 -15.55
CA PHE A 237 -4.18 5.15 -15.08
C PHE A 237 -3.39 5.99 -16.07
N THR A 238 -4.03 6.31 -17.20
CA THR A 238 -3.79 7.58 -17.88
C THR A 238 -5.13 8.31 -18.00
N PRO A 239 -5.28 9.54 -17.47
CA PRO A 239 -6.47 10.33 -17.76
C PRO A 239 -6.46 10.64 -19.26
N ARG A 240 -7.41 10.08 -20.00
CA ARG A 240 -7.68 10.46 -21.40
C ARG A 240 -8.15 11.92 -21.40
N VAL A 241 -7.25 12.83 -21.76
CA VAL A 241 -7.66 14.15 -22.27
C VAL A 241 -8.32 13.91 -23.61
N ALA A 242 -9.64 13.94 -23.64
CA ALA A 242 -10.41 13.92 -24.87
C ALA A 242 -10.26 15.28 -25.56
N VAL A 243 -9.34 15.39 -26.52
CA VAL A 243 -9.35 16.48 -27.49
C VAL A 243 -10.46 16.16 -28.49
N ARG A 244 -11.57 16.92 -28.44
CA ARG A 244 -12.54 16.94 -29.53
C ARG A 244 -12.11 18.01 -30.53
N SER A 245 -11.98 17.56 -31.78
CA SER A 245 -11.88 18.34 -33.02
C SER A 245 -13.07 19.27 -33.22
#